data_AF-A0A0B8NTQ9-F1
#
_entry.id   AF-A0A0B8NTQ9-F1
#
_cell.length_a   1.000
_cell.length_b   1.000
_cell.length_c   1.000
_cell.angle_alpha   90.00
_cell.angle_beta   90.00
_cell.angle_gamma   90.00
#
_symmetry.space_group_name_H-M   'P 1'
#
loop_
_entity.id
_entity.type
_entity.pdbx_description
1 polymer ?
#
loop_
_entity_poly.entity_id
_entity_poly.type
_entity_poly.pdbx_seq_one_letter_code
_entity_poly.pdbx_strand_id
1 'polypeptide(L)'
;MDQHTFGMWAAIAIHDTSSVVGAAGAYGEEALKTATTLKLARALWIIPVALMSAWYFGKGNKKIQVPTFIFLYIAAVVVSDLLPQFQAVYDVTFSIAKQTLVACLFLIGSAISLEQVKEAGMKPMLFGIGLWIAISVGSLLWLL
;
A
#
# COMPACT_ATOMS: atom_id res chain seq x y z
N MET A 1 -8.11 -14.99 -13.61
CA MET A 1 -6.87 -14.23 -13.36
C MET A 1 -6.12 -14.98 -12.28
N ASP A 2 -4.82 -15.18 -12.43
CA ASP A 2 -3.98 -15.81 -11.41
C ASP A 2 -3.71 -14.85 -10.23
N GLN A 3 -3.19 -15.37 -9.12
CA GLN A 3 -2.96 -14.58 -7.91
C GLN A 3 -1.91 -13.48 -8.10
N HIS A 4 -0.85 -13.75 -8.88
CA HIS A 4 0.18 -12.76 -9.15
C HIS A 4 -0.40 -11.58 -9.95
N THR A 5 -1.13 -11.84 -11.03
CA THR A 5 -1.79 -10.79 -11.85
C THR A 5 -2.83 -10.03 -11.05
N PHE A 6 -3.62 -10.70 -10.20
CA PHE A 6 -4.53 -10.00 -9.29
C PHE A 6 -3.80 -9.12 -8.29
N GLY A 7 -2.68 -9.58 -7.73
CA GLY A 7 -1.85 -8.79 -6.82
C GLY A 7 -1.29 -7.53 -7.50
N MET A 8 -0.85 -7.65 -8.76
CA MET A 8 -0.42 -6.50 -9.55
C MET A 8 -1.55 -5.50 -9.80
N TRP A 9 -2.71 -6.00 -10.23
CA TRP A 9 -3.90 -5.18 -10.45
C TRP A 9 -4.32 -4.46 -9.17
N ALA A 10 -4.43 -5.18 -8.04
CA ALA A 10 -4.81 -4.62 -6.75
C ALA A 10 -3.86 -3.50 -6.33
N ALA A 11 -2.54 -3.69 -6.50
CA ALA A 11 -1.56 -2.65 -6.18
C ALA A 11 -1.63 -1.42 -7.10
N ILE A 12 -2.12 -1.54 -8.34
CA ILE A 12 -2.32 -0.40 -9.26
C ILE A 12 -3.65 0.29 -9.01
N ALA A 13 -4.73 -0.49 -8.99
CA ALA A 13 -6.10 0.01 -8.96
C ALA A 13 -6.52 0.56 -7.60
N ILE A 14 -6.00 0.02 -6.50
CA ILE A 14 -6.42 0.42 -5.15
C ILE A 14 -5.39 1.40 -4.58
N HIS A 15 -5.85 2.63 -4.30
CA HIS A 15 -4.98 3.72 -3.87
C HIS A 15 -4.54 3.62 -2.41
N ASP A 16 -5.37 3.10 -1.51
CA ASP A 16 -5.02 2.99 -0.08
C ASP A 16 -4.29 1.68 0.24
N THR A 17 -3.24 1.74 1.06
CA THR A 17 -2.39 0.57 1.36
C THR A 17 -3.16 -0.48 2.13
N SER A 18 -3.97 -0.04 3.09
CA SER A 18 -4.73 -0.96 3.93
C SER A 18 -5.80 -1.68 3.10
N SER A 19 -6.45 -0.95 2.18
CA SER A 19 -7.41 -1.53 1.23
C SER A 19 -6.79 -2.49 0.21
N VAL A 20 -5.56 -2.22 -0.27
CA VAL A 20 -4.81 -3.15 -1.15
C VAL A 20 -4.59 -4.47 -0.44
N VAL A 21 -4.07 -4.41 0.79
CA VAL A 21 -3.72 -5.59 1.60
C VAL A 21 -4.99 -6.38 1.95
N GLY A 22 -6.09 -5.70 2.27
CA GLY A 22 -7.39 -6.34 2.50
C GLY A 22 -7.91 -7.09 1.27
N ALA A 23 -7.93 -6.44 0.09
CA ALA A 23 -8.42 -7.05 -1.15
C ALA A 23 -7.52 -8.20 -1.63
N ALA A 24 -6.20 -8.00 -1.66
CA ALA A 24 -5.24 -9.02 -2.06
C ALA A 24 -5.21 -10.19 -1.07
N GLY A 25 -5.29 -9.92 0.23
CA GLY A 25 -5.37 -10.94 1.28
C GLY A 25 -6.61 -11.82 1.21
N ALA A 26 -7.75 -11.27 0.76
CA ALA A 26 -8.96 -12.04 0.51
C ALA A 26 -8.85 -12.91 -0.76
N TYR A 27 -8.02 -12.52 -1.73
CA TYR A 27 -7.81 -13.26 -2.97
C TYR A 27 -6.83 -14.43 -2.81
N GLY A 28 -5.76 -14.24 -2.04
CA GLY A 28 -4.80 -15.30 -1.72
C GLY A 28 -3.46 -14.77 -1.20
N GLU A 29 -2.62 -15.68 -0.69
CA GLU A 29 -1.33 -15.29 -0.11
C GLU A 29 -0.33 -14.77 -1.13
N GLU A 30 -0.31 -15.35 -2.34
CA GLU A 30 0.58 -14.89 -3.40
C GLU A 30 0.18 -13.51 -3.90
N ALA A 31 -1.14 -13.26 -4.03
CA ALA A 31 -1.68 -11.95 -4.36
C ALA A 31 -1.29 -10.91 -3.30
N LEU A 32 -1.45 -11.25 -2.02
CA LEU A 32 -1.07 -10.40 -0.88
C LEU A 32 0.41 -10.04 -0.90
N LYS A 33 1.30 -11.02 -1.08
CA LYS A 33 2.75 -10.81 -1.16
C LYS A 33 3.11 -9.90 -2.35
N THR A 34 2.56 -10.19 -3.52
CA THR A 34 2.78 -9.41 -4.75
C THR A 34 2.31 -7.97 -4.58
N ALA A 35 1.07 -7.78 -4.12
CA ALA A 35 0.47 -6.46 -4.00
C ALA A 35 1.19 -5.58 -2.98
N THR A 36 1.52 -6.13 -1.82
CA THR A 36 2.24 -5.41 -0.74
C THR A 36 3.63 -4.99 -1.21
N THR A 37 4.34 -5.90 -1.88
CA THR A 37 5.69 -5.62 -2.40
C THR A 37 5.66 -4.49 -3.42
N LEU A 38 4.74 -4.52 -4.38
CA LEU A 38 4.61 -3.45 -5.38
C LEU A 38 4.23 -2.11 -4.75
N LYS A 39 3.35 -2.10 -3.75
CA LYS A 39 2.96 -0.86 -3.06
C LYS A 39 4.12 -0.24 -2.29
N LEU A 40 4.91 -1.06 -1.59
CA LEU A 40 6.09 -0.61 -0.85
C LEU A 40 7.21 -0.15 -1.79
N ALA A 41 7.43 -0.87 -2.91
CA ALA A 41 8.36 -0.47 -3.96
C ALA A 41 8.03 0.91 -4.55
N ARG A 42 6.75 1.22 -4.77
CA ARG A 42 6.34 2.57 -5.20
C ARG A 42 6.52 3.62 -4.11
N ALA A 43 6.27 3.28 -2.85
CA ALA A 43 6.51 4.21 -1.76
C ALA A 43 8.00 4.52 -1.57
N LEU A 44 8.89 3.58 -1.87
CA LEU A 44 10.34 3.80 -1.89
C LEU A 44 10.76 4.91 -2.86
N TRP A 45 10.03 5.12 -3.97
CA TRP A 45 10.27 6.22 -4.92
C TRP A 45 10.06 7.62 -4.30
N ILE A 46 9.41 7.74 -3.14
CA ILE A 46 9.33 9.00 -2.41
C ILE A 46 10.73 9.50 -2.04
N ILE A 47 11.66 8.61 -1.67
CA ILE A 47 13.03 8.97 -1.29
C ILE A 47 13.76 9.70 -2.44
N PRO A 48 13.98 9.08 -3.62
CA PRO A 48 14.72 9.73 -4.69
C PRO A 48 14.01 11.00 -5.19
N VAL A 49 12.68 10.99 -5.30
CA VAL A 49 11.92 12.18 -5.72
C VAL A 49 12.09 13.33 -4.72
N ALA A 50 12.04 13.03 -3.42
CA ALA A 50 12.22 14.04 -2.39
C ALA A 50 13.66 14.59 -2.37
N LEU A 51 14.68 13.74 -2.54
CA LEU A 51 16.08 14.16 -2.64
C LEU A 51 16.34 15.02 -3.89
N MET A 52 15.83 14.61 -5.06
CA MET A 52 15.93 15.39 -6.29
C MET A 52 15.22 16.73 -6.17
N SER A 53 14.02 16.74 -5.59
CA SER A 53 13.26 17.97 -5.33
C SER A 53 14.01 18.92 -4.40
N ALA A 54 14.63 18.40 -3.34
CA ALA A 54 15.44 19.22 -2.45
C ALA A 54 16.74 19.72 -3.08
N TRP A 55 17.37 18.95 -3.95
CA TRP A 55 18.55 19.42 -4.67
C TRP A 55 18.21 20.52 -5.68
N TYR A 56 17.11 20.38 -6.42
CA TYR A 56 16.70 21.32 -7.47
C TYR A 56 15.99 22.57 -6.92
N PHE A 57 15.10 22.40 -5.94
CA PHE A 57 14.28 23.47 -5.36
C PHE A 57 14.77 23.94 -3.98
N GLY A 58 15.80 23.33 -3.41
CA GLY A 58 16.34 23.62 -2.07
C GLY A 58 17.14 24.91 -1.95
N LYS A 59 16.62 26.01 -2.51
CA LYS A 59 17.00 27.36 -2.10
C LYS A 59 16.22 27.73 -0.84
N GLY A 60 16.56 27.09 0.29
CA GLY A 60 15.94 27.36 1.59
C GLY A 60 15.99 26.15 2.52
N ASN A 61 16.05 26.42 3.83
CA ASN A 61 16.27 25.46 4.92
C ASN A 61 15.03 24.55 5.21
N LYS A 62 14.32 24.09 4.17
CA LYS A 62 13.15 23.21 4.31
C LYS A 62 13.63 21.76 4.49
N LYS A 63 13.38 21.20 5.68
CA LYS A 63 13.65 19.79 5.99
C LYS A 63 12.73 18.89 5.15
N ILE A 64 13.34 17.98 4.41
CA ILE A 64 12.63 16.89 3.73
C ILE A 64 12.08 15.94 4.80
N GLN A 65 10.78 15.70 4.81
CA GLN A 65 10.17 14.69 5.67
C GLN A 65 10.06 13.38 4.90
N VAL A 66 11.02 12.49 5.11
CA VAL A 66 10.95 11.12 4.60
C VAL A 66 10.15 10.28 5.60
N PRO A 67 9.13 9.52 5.17
CA PRO A 67 8.37 8.66 6.08
C PRO A 67 9.27 7.61 6.74
N THR A 68 9.32 7.60 8.08
CA THR A 68 10.19 6.70 8.86
C THR A 68 9.95 5.22 8.55
N PHE A 69 8.74 4.84 8.16
CA PHE A 69 8.40 3.46 7.82
C PHE A 69 9.27 2.89 6.68
N ILE A 70 9.76 3.73 5.76
CA ILE A 70 10.57 3.27 4.63
C ILE A 70 11.91 2.71 5.14
N PHE A 71 12.54 3.37 6.11
CA PHE A 71 13.78 2.89 6.71
C PHE A 71 13.58 1.59 7.47
N LEU A 72 12.47 1.47 8.22
CA LEU A 72 12.12 0.23 8.92
C LEU A 72 11.85 -0.92 7.94
N TYR A 73 11.18 -0.65 6.81
CA TYR A 73 10.95 -1.64 5.76
C TYR A 73 12.27 -2.13 5.14
N ILE A 74 13.16 -1.21 4.76
CA ILE A 74 14.48 -1.58 4.23
C ILE A 74 15.26 -2.40 5.26
N ALA A 75 15.27 -1.97 6.52
CA ALA A 75 15.93 -2.72 7.59
C ALA A 75 15.34 -4.13 7.75
N ALA A 76 14.02 -4.28 7.70
CA ALA A 76 13.37 -5.59 7.78
C ALA A 76 13.75 -6.50 6.60
N VAL A 77 13.81 -5.97 5.38
CA VAL A 77 14.26 -6.73 4.20
C VAL A 77 15.72 -7.18 4.37
N VAL A 78 16.61 -6.28 4.79
CA VAL A 78 18.03 -6.61 5.01
C VAL A 78 18.19 -7.65 6.13
N VAL A 79 17.46 -7.52 7.23
CA VAL A 79 17.49 -8.50 8.33
C VAL A 79 16.99 -9.87 7.87
N SER A 80 15.88 -9.90 7.11
CA SER A 80 15.33 -11.14 6.57
C SER A 80 16.29 -11.84 5.60
N ASP A 81 17.04 -11.07 4.82
CA ASP A 81 18.01 -11.59 3.84
C ASP A 81 19.31 -12.10 4.51
N LEU A 82 19.83 -11.36 5.50
CA LEU A 82 21.05 -11.73 6.22
C LEU A 82 20.86 -12.86 7.23
N LEU A 83 19.63 -13.04 7.75
CA LEU A 83 19.32 -14.03 8.78
C LEU A 83 18.17 -14.96 8.33
N PRO A 84 18.36 -15.78 7.28
CA PRO A 84 17.31 -16.66 6.75
C PRO A 84 16.91 -17.80 7.70
N GLN A 85 17.76 -18.12 8.70
CA GLN A 85 17.50 -19.17 9.67
C GLN A 85 16.26 -18.93 10.56
N PHE A 86 15.74 -17.70 10.60
CA PHE A 86 14.55 -17.35 11.37
C PHE A 86 13.24 -17.41 10.55
N GLN A 87 13.23 -18.08 9.39
CA GLN A 87 12.05 -18.18 8.52
C GLN A 87 10.75 -18.55 9.27
N ALA A 88 10.81 -19.53 10.17
CA ALA A 88 9.64 -19.93 10.96
C ALA A 88 9.08 -18.78 11.83
N VAL A 89 9.97 -17.93 12.38
CA VAL A 89 9.56 -16.74 13.14
C VAL A 89 8.95 -15.70 12.21
N TYR A 90 9.51 -15.52 11.01
CA TYR A 90 8.97 -14.59 10.00
C TYR A 90 7.56 -15.01 9.54
N ASP A 91 7.33 -16.29 9.31
CA ASP A 91 6.02 -16.81 8.89
C ASP A 91 4.94 -16.64 9.98
N VAL A 92 5.30 -16.90 11.24
CA VAL A 92 4.41 -16.64 12.39
C VAL A 92 4.14 -15.14 12.53
N THR A 93 5.17 -14.31 12.42
CA THR A 93 5.05 -12.84 12.49
C THR A 93 4.13 -12.32 11.38
N PHE A 94 4.29 -12.81 10.15
CA PHE A 94 3.46 -12.47 9.01
C PHE A 94 1.99 -12.87 9.24
N SER A 95 1.76 -14.05 9.80
CA SER A 95 0.41 -14.56 10.11
C SER A 95 -0.29 -13.69 11.17
N ILE A 96 0.42 -13.32 12.23
CA ILE A 96 -0.08 -12.40 13.26
C ILE A 96 -0.37 -11.03 12.63
N ALA A 97 0.56 -10.47 11.86
CA ALA A 97 0.39 -9.18 11.20
C ALA A 97 -0.83 -9.14 10.29
N LYS A 98 -1.08 -10.21 9.52
CA LYS A 98 -2.27 -10.36 8.67
C LYS A 98 -3.56 -10.30 9.49
N GLN A 99 -3.63 -11.03 10.61
CA GLN A 99 -4.81 -11.03 11.49
C GLN A 99 -5.02 -9.68 12.17
N THR A 100 -3.96 -9.07 12.68
CA THR A 100 -4.01 -7.73 13.28
C THR A 100 -4.47 -6.68 12.28
N LEU A 101 -4.01 -6.76 11.02
CA LEU A 101 -4.44 -5.83 9.97
C LEU A 101 -5.92 -5.97 9.65
N VAL A 102 -6.47 -7.19 9.61
CA VAL A 102 -7.92 -7.40 9.44
C VAL A 102 -8.69 -6.75 10.60
N ALA A 103 -8.24 -6.92 11.84
CA ALA A 103 -8.85 -6.28 12.99
C ALA A 103 -8.76 -4.74 12.92
N CYS A 104 -7.61 -4.18 12.52
CA CYS A 104 -7.44 -2.74 12.33
C CYS A 104 -8.39 -2.20 11.24
N LEU A 105 -8.50 -2.87 10.09
CA LEU A 105 -9.40 -2.49 9.01
C LEU A 105 -10.87 -2.50 9.46
N PHE A 106 -11.25 -3.51 10.23
CA PHE A 106 -12.58 -3.59 10.82
C PHE A 106 -12.85 -2.41 11.76
N LEU A 107 -11.91 -2.08 12.64
CA LEU A 107 -12.05 -0.97 13.59
C LEU A 107 -12.11 0.39 12.87
N ILE A 108 -11.25 0.62 11.87
CA ILE A 108 -11.29 1.83 11.03
C ILE A 108 -12.65 1.94 10.34
N GLY A 109 -13.14 0.84 9.76
CA GLY A 109 -14.47 0.78 9.16
C GLY A 109 -15.58 1.12 10.15
N SER A 110 -15.50 0.59 11.38
CA SER A 110 -16.48 0.86 12.44
C SER A 110 -16.46 2.30 12.97
N ALA A 111 -15.34 3.01 12.78
CA ALA A 111 -15.19 4.40 13.19
C ALA A 111 -15.77 5.41 12.18
N ILE A 112 -16.09 4.98 10.95
CA ILE A 112 -16.64 5.86 9.91
C ILE A 112 -18.13 6.07 10.16
N SER A 113 -18.54 7.32 10.34
CA SER A 113 -19.96 7.70 10.48
C SER A 113 -20.59 8.14 9.17
N LEU A 114 -21.92 8.00 9.06
CA LEU A 114 -22.68 8.49 7.91
C LEU A 114 -22.62 10.02 7.78
N GLU A 115 -22.46 10.76 8.90
CA GLU A 115 -22.25 12.21 8.85
C GLU A 115 -20.93 12.56 8.16
N GLN A 116 -19.82 11.90 8.51
CA GLN A 116 -18.50 12.15 7.91
C GLN A 116 -18.51 11.93 6.38
N VAL A 117 -19.22 10.90 5.91
CA VAL A 117 -19.38 10.63 4.48
C VAL A 117 -20.19 11.74 3.80
N LYS A 118 -21.23 12.24 4.46
CA LYS A 118 -22.03 13.37 3.92
C LYS A 118 -21.24 14.67 3.88
N GLU A 119 -20.40 14.94 4.89
CA GLU A 119 -19.53 16.13 4.94
C GLU A 119 -18.51 16.16 3.79
N ALA A 120 -17.99 15.00 3.37
CA ALA A 120 -17.10 14.91 2.20
C ALA A 120 -17.80 15.34 0.90
N GLY A 121 -19.13 15.20 0.82
CA GLY A 121 -19.95 15.63 -0.30
C GLY A 121 -19.91 14.71 -1.52
N MET A 122 -20.97 14.77 -2.33
CA MET A 122 -21.15 13.88 -3.50
C MET A 122 -20.16 14.15 -4.63
N LYS A 123 -19.76 15.42 -4.83
CA LYS A 123 -18.88 15.80 -5.95
C LYS A 123 -17.48 15.18 -5.85
N PRO A 124 -16.76 15.27 -4.70
CA PRO A 124 -15.49 14.57 -4.54
C PRO A 124 -15.63 13.04 -4.64
N MET A 125 -16.72 12.47 -4.13
CA MET A 125 -16.96 11.02 -4.22
C MET A 125 -17.09 10.55 -5.67
N LEU A 126 -17.90 11.21 -6.50
CA LEU A 126 -18.06 10.86 -7.91
C LEU A 126 -16.75 11.00 -8.69
N PHE A 127 -15.97 12.04 -8.42
CA PHE A 127 -14.66 12.22 -9.04
C PHE A 127 -13.69 11.10 -8.65
N GLY A 128 -13.63 10.75 -7.37
CA GLY A 128 -12.82 9.65 -6.86
C GLY A 128 -13.22 8.30 -7.46
N ILE A 129 -14.52 8.01 -7.53
CA ILE A 129 -15.05 6.77 -8.15
C ILE A 129 -14.73 6.75 -9.65
N GLY A 130 -14.90 7.86 -10.36
CA GLY A 130 -14.59 7.96 -11.79
C GLY A 130 -13.11 7.71 -12.07
N LEU A 131 -12.22 8.33 -11.29
CA LEU A 131 -10.78 8.07 -11.37
C LEU A 131 -10.44 6.61 -11.06
N TRP A 132 -11.03 6.07 -10.00
CA TRP A 132 -10.82 4.68 -9.62
C TRP A 132 -11.26 3.71 -10.73
N ILE A 133 -12.43 3.90 -11.33
CA ILE A 133 -12.91 3.10 -12.46
C ILE A 133 -11.95 3.21 -13.64
N ALA A 134 -11.52 4.42 -14.00
CA ALA A 134 -10.61 4.63 -15.12
C ALA A 134 -9.27 3.89 -14.92
N ILE A 135 -8.66 4.03 -13.74
CA ILE A 135 -7.39 3.36 -13.41
C ILE A 135 -7.58 1.84 -13.29
N SER A 136 -8.66 1.41 -12.63
CA SER A 136 -9.00 0.00 -12.40
C SER A 136 -9.22 -0.74 -13.72
N VAL A 137 -10.04 -0.20 -14.61
CA VAL A 137 -10.31 -0.78 -15.92
C VAL A 137 -9.09 -0.70 -16.82
N GLY A 138 -8.41 0.45 -16.88
CA GLY A 138 -7.22 0.61 -17.72
C GLY A 138 -6.09 -0.33 -17.32
N SER A 139 -5.83 -0.48 -16.01
CA SER A 139 -4.82 -1.42 -15.52
C SER A 139 -5.24 -2.88 -15.70
N LEU A 140 -6.52 -3.21 -15.54
CA LEU A 140 -7.01 -4.57 -15.77
C LEU A 140 -6.86 -4.97 -17.25
N LEU A 141 -7.25 -4.10 -18.18
CA LEU A 141 -7.09 -4.33 -19.62
C LEU A 141 -5.63 -4.46 -20.05
N TRP A 142 -4.71 -3.78 -19.38
CA TRP A 142 -3.28 -3.89 -19.64
C TRP A 142 -2.68 -5.21 -19.13
N LEU A 143 -3.25 -5.77 -18.05
CA LEU A 143 -2.73 -6.96 -17.39
C LEU A 143 -3.32 -8.28 -17.90
N LEU A 144 -4.48 -8.22 -18.57
CA LEU A 144 -5.11 -9.34 -19.27
C LEU A 144 -4.52 -9.52 -20.67
#